data_AF-M4BW66-F1
#
_entry.id   AF-M4BW66-F1
#
_cell.length_a   1.000
_cell.length_b   1.000
_cell.length_c   1.000
_cell.angle_alpha   90.00
_cell.angle_beta   90.00
_cell.angle_gamma   90.00
#
_symmetry.space_group_name_H-M   'P 1'
#
loop_
_entity.id
_entity.type
_entity.pdbx_description
1 polymer ?
#
loop_
_entity_poly.entity_id
_entity_poly.type
_entity_poly.pdbx_seq_one_letter_code
_entity_poly.pdbx_strand_id
1 'polypeptide(L)' 'MFNPAKYPPQERIRLGAICVEKRGQVDTRQLRDGTDDEWKIIQGLAGGDIVGRRLPPFLASIFNHSELLRFHSTIQSAS' A
#
# COMPACT_ATOMS: atom_id res chain seq x y z
N MET A 1 0.62 9.57 5.71
CA MET A 1 1.44 9.80 6.92
C MET A 1 2.06 8.47 7.32
N PHE A 2 3.33 8.48 7.69
CA PHE A 2 4.07 7.29 8.13
C PHE A 2 4.42 7.45 9.62
N ASN A 3 4.33 6.38 10.39
CA ASN A 3 4.72 6.35 11.79
C ASN A 3 6.23 6.63 11.92
N PRO A 4 6.64 7.77 12.52
CA PRO A 4 8.04 8.16 12.59
C PRO A 4 8.87 7.24 13.51
N ALA A 5 8.24 6.48 14.41
CA ALA A 5 8.93 5.53 15.27
C ALA A 5 9.36 4.25 14.53
N LYS A 6 8.63 3.87 13.47
CA LYS A 6 8.90 2.66 12.68
C LYS A 6 9.58 2.94 11.34
N TYR A 7 9.36 4.11 10.76
CA TYR A 7 9.88 4.46 9.44
C TYR A 7 10.87 5.63 9.53
N PRO A 8 12.18 5.40 9.32
CA PRO A 8 13.18 6.46 9.30
C PRO A 8 12.96 7.42 8.11
N PRO A 9 13.51 8.65 8.17
CA PRO A 9 13.22 9.69 7.18
C PRO A 9 13.47 9.30 5.72
N GLN A 10 14.60 8.62 5.45
CA GLN A 10 14.95 8.18 4.10
C GLN A 10 13.96 7.14 3.56
N GLU A 11 13.50 6.23 4.41
CA GLU A 11 12.53 5.21 4.04
C GLU A 11 11.14 5.82 3.79
N ARG A 12 10.74 6.81 4.60
CA ARG A 12 9.48 7.54 4.37
C ARG A 12 9.43 8.24 3.02
N ILE A 13 10.57 8.78 2.57
CA ILE A 13 10.67 9.43 1.25
C ILE A 13 10.53 8.37 0.15
N ARG A 14 11.29 7.26 0.25
CA ARG A 14 11.26 6.16 -0.71
C ARG A 14 9.88 5.52 -0.82
N LEU A 15 9.30 5.08 0.29
CA LEU A 15 7.98 4.46 0.32
C LEU A 15 6.87 5.46 -0.04
N GLY A 16 7.03 6.72 0.36
CA GLY A 16 6.11 7.80 0.00
C GLY A 16 6.02 8.01 -1.51
N ALA A 17 7.14 7.94 -2.23
CA ALA A 17 7.17 8.04 -3.68
C ALA A 17 6.37 6.90 -4.34
N ILE A 18 6.51 5.67 -3.85
CA ILE A 18 5.79 4.49 -4.36
C ILE A 18 4.28 4.63 -4.11
N CYS A 19 3.88 5.17 -2.96
CA CYS A 19 2.45 5.40 -2.64
C CYS A 19 1.75 6.36 -3.62
N VAL A 20 2.49 7.32 -4.20
CA VAL A 20 1.94 8.33 -5.13
C VAL A 20 2.27 8.06 -6.60
N GLU A 21 3.12 7.07 -6.87
CA GLU A 21 3.54 6.70 -8.20
C GLU A 21 2.31 6.30 -9.03
N LYS A 22 2.00 7.12 -10.04
CA LYS A 22 1.01 6.77 -11.06
C LYS A 22 1.66 5.77 -12.01
N ARG A 23 1.69 4.49 -11.64
CA ARG A 23 2.01 3.45 -12.62
C ARG A 23 0.94 3.51 -13.72
N GLY A 24 1.39 3.54 -14.97
CA GLY A 24 0.52 3.45 -16.15
C GLY A 24 -0.40 2.24 -16.04
N GLN A 25 -1.52 2.25 -16.79
CA GLN A 25 -2.56 1.21 -16.74
C GLN A 25 -1.95 -0.18 -16.54
N VAL A 26 -1.97 -0.65 -15.28
CA VAL A 26 -1.56 -2.01 -15.00
C VAL A 26 -2.68 -2.87 -15.54
N ASP A 27 -2.34 -3.78 -16.44
CA ASP A 27 -3.30 -4.69 -17.03
C ASP A 27 -3.95 -5.49 -15.89
N THR A 28 -5.16 -5.09 -15.51
CA THR A 28 -5.89 -5.63 -14.36
C THR A 28 -6.24 -7.12 -14.51
N ARG A 29 -5.91 -7.72 -15.66
CA ARG A 29 -6.04 -9.15 -15.94
C ARG A 29 -4.92 -10.01 -15.35
N GLN A 30 -3.75 -9.46 -15.02
CA GLN A 30 -2.68 -10.23 -14.39
C GLN A 30 -2.25 -9.60 -13.08
N LEU A 31 -2.54 -10.31 -11.99
CA LEU A 31 -1.89 -10.06 -10.70
C LEU A 31 -0.40 -10.26 -10.87
N ARG A 32 0.39 -9.37 -10.28
CA ARG A 32 1.85 -9.50 -10.21
C ARG A 32 2.31 -9.64 -8.78
N ASP A 33 3.51 -10.14 -8.61
CA ASP A 33 4.19 -10.09 -7.32
C ASP A 33 4.49 -8.64 -6.93
N GLY A 34 4.24 -8.34 -5.65
CA GLY A 34 4.65 -7.10 -5.01
C GLY A 34 6.14 -7.08 -4.75
N THR A 35 6.77 -5.90 -4.85
CA THR A 35 8.15 -5.71 -4.40
C THR A 35 8.22 -5.67 -2.87
N ASP A 36 9.41 -5.85 -2.29
CA ASP A 36 9.60 -5.75 -0.84
C ASP A 36 9.09 -4.42 -0.26
N ASP A 37 9.32 -3.32 -0.97
CA ASP A 37 8.84 -1.99 -0.57
C ASP A 37 7.31 -1.90 -0.61
N GLU A 38 6.68 -2.50 -1.63
CA GLU A 38 5.21 -2.52 -1.77
C GLU A 38 4.57 -3.38 -0.68
N TRP A 39 5.14 -4.54 -0.37
CA TRP A 39 4.72 -5.37 0.76
C TRP A 39 4.89 -4.64 2.09
N LYS A 40 5.99 -3.92 2.27
CA LYS A 40 6.21 -3.10 3.47
C LYS A 40 5.18 -1.98 3.62
N ILE A 41 4.74 -1.39 2.50
CA ILE A 41 3.64 -0.42 2.48
C ILE A 41 2.31 -1.09 2.84
N ILE A 42 2.01 -2.25 2.26
CA ILE A 42 0.78 -3.03 2.55
C ILE A 42 0.70 -3.38 4.04
N GLN A 43 1.78 -3.90 4.61
CA GLN A 43 1.84 -4.24 6.03
C GLN A 43 1.68 -3.01 6.92
N GLY A 44 2.34 -1.90 6.58
CA GLY A 44 2.19 -0.65 7.32
C GLY A 44 0.77 -0.07 7.26
N LEU A 45 0.10 -0.19 6.12
CA LEU A 45 -1.31 0.20 5.97
C LEU A 45 -2.24 -0.69 6.81
N ALA A 46 -2.08 -2.02 6.75
CA ALA A 46 -2.86 -2.96 7.54
C ALA A 46 -2.63 -2.81 9.05
N GLY A 47 -1.40 -2.44 9.45
CA GLY A 47 -1.03 -2.22 10.86
C GLY A 47 -1.34 -0.83 11.40
N GLY A 48 -1.88 0.08 10.57
CA GLY A 48 -2.15 1.47 10.96
C GLY A 48 -0.90 2.35 11.12
N ASP A 49 0.28 1.83 10.79
CA ASP A 49 1.54 2.58 10.83
C ASP A 49 1.73 3.49 9.60
N ILE A 50 1.00 3.21 8.53
CA ILE A 50 0.90 4.06 7.34
C ILE A 50 -0.57 4.43 7.19
N VAL A 51 -0.87 5.71 7.13
CA VAL A 51 -2.24 6.23 7.01
C VAL A 51 -2.32 7.12 5.79
N GLY A 52 -3.28 6.88 4.91
CA GLY A 52 -3.51 7.68 3.71
C GLY A 52 -5.00 7.90 3.47
N ARG A 53 -5.36 9.02 2.85
CA ARG A 53 -6.76 9.27 2.42
C ARG A 53 -7.18 8.40 1.25
N ARG A 54 -6.21 7.89 0.49
CA ARG A 54 -6.41 7.03 -0.68
C ARG A 54 -5.42 5.88 -0.61
N LEU A 55 -5.86 4.72 -1.06
CA LEU A 55 -5.02 3.54 -1.21
C LEU A 55 -4.03 3.74 -2.37
N PRO A 56 -2.77 3.29 -2.23
CA PRO A 56 -1.80 3.33 -3.31
C PRO A 56 -2.31 2.65 -4.59
N PRO A 57 -2.09 3.24 -5.79
CA PRO A 57 -2.60 2.70 -7.05
C PRO A 57 -2.09 1.28 -7.35
N PHE A 58 -0.87 0.95 -6.92
CA PHE A 58 -0.25 -0.35 -7.17
C PHE A 58 -0.99 -1.50 -6.48
N LEU A 59 -1.80 -1.24 -5.44
CA LEU A 59 -2.53 -2.29 -4.73
C LEU A 59 -3.48 -3.05 -5.66
N ALA A 60 -4.06 -2.37 -6.65
CA ALA A 60 -4.92 -2.99 -7.66
C ALA A 60 -4.18 -3.91 -8.62
N SER A 61 -2.84 -3.89 -8.64
CA SER A 61 -2.01 -4.82 -9.42
C SER A 61 -1.52 -6.03 -8.63
N ILE A 62 -1.58 -5.96 -7.30
CA ILE A 62 -1.11 -7.04 -6.40
C ILE A 62 -2.30 -7.87 -5.91
N PHE A 63 -3.40 -7.20 -5.55
CA PHE A 63 -4.59 -7.84 -5.02
C PHE A 63 -5.66 -8.00 -6.08
N ASN A 64 -6.34 -9.14 -6.05
CA ASN A 64 -7.59 -9.28 -6.79
C ASN A 64 -8.71 -8.43 -6.13
N HIS A 65 -9.84 -8.28 -6.82
CA HIS A 65 -10.93 -7.42 -6.33
C HIS A 65 -11.48 -7.85 -4.96
N SER A 66 -11.53 -9.15 -4.64
CA SER A 66 -12.03 -9.63 -3.34
C SER A 66 -11.00 -9.45 -2.21
N GLU A 67 -9.71 -9.58 -2.51
CA GLU A 67 -8.62 -9.30 -1.58
C GLU A 67 -8.49 -7.81 -1.26
N LEU A 68 -8.68 -6.93 -2.26
CA LEU A 68 -8.76 -5.49 -2.02
C LEU A 68 -9.90 -5.14 -1.07
N LEU A 69 -11.07 -5.76 -1.25
CA LEU A 69 -12.22 -5.53 -0.37
C LEU A 69 -11.94 -6.03 1.06
N ARG A 70 -11.31 -7.20 1.20
CA ARG A 70 -10.86 -7.70 2.51
C ARG A 70 -9.84 -6.78 3.15
N PHE A 71 -8.84 -6.34 2.40
CA PHE A 71 -7.83 -5.40 2.88
C PHE A 71 -8.45 -4.08 3.36
N HIS A 72 -9.43 -3.56 2.61
CA HIS A 72 -10.18 -2.39 3.00
C HIS A 72 -10.95 -2.60 4.32
N SER A 73 -11.60 -3.77 4.49
CA SER A 73 -12.30 -4.10 5.74
C SER A 73 -11.35 -4.21 6.95
N THR A 74 -10.14 -4.74 6.77
CA THR A 74 -9.12 -4.84 7.82
C THR A 74 -8.64 -3.45 8.25
N ILE A 75 -8.38 -2.55 7.30
CA ILE A 75 -8.00 -1.16 7.61
C ILE A 75 -9.13 -0.44 8.36
N GLN A 76 -10.38 -0.60 7.90
CA GLN A 76 -11.54 0.03 8.55
C GLN A 76 -11.79 -0.49 9.96
N SER A 77 -11.51 -1.77 10.23
CA SER A 77 -11.71 -2.37 11.56
C SER A 77 -10.57 -2.06 12.54
N ALA A 78 -9.40 -1.66 12.03
CA ALA A 78 -8.22 -1.29 12.82
C ALA A 78 -8.12 0.22 13.11
N SER A 79 -9.04 1.03 12.55
CA SER A 79 -9.16 2.49 12.77
C SER A 79 -10.19 2.80 13.84
#